data_AF-A0A958QTH2-F1
#
_entry.id   AF-A0A958QTH2-F1
#
_cell.length_a   1.000
_cell.length_b   1.000
_cell.length_c   1.000
_cell.angle_alpha   90.00
_cell.angle_beta   90.00
_cell.angle_gamma   90.00
#
_symmetry.space_group_name_H-M   'P 1'
#
loop_
_entity.id
_entity.type
_entity.pdbx_description
1 polymer ?
#
loop_
_entity_poly.entity_id
_entity_poly.type
_entity_poly.pdbx_seq_one_letter_code
_entity_poly.pdbx_strand_id
1 'polypeptide(L)'
;MKTIVCGNNYFSNFNEVKTALETCGFSISEIVSSSQGFVHPDSKEIRGVEKLAEHWAKQRGVSVKVFDLALEKIGLDSTHLRIERMMKYADALVAVWDMQCLGVYDMIEQATKCGLTVFVHVQHQK
;
A
#
# COMPACT_ATOMS: atom_id res chain seq x y z
N MET A 1 5.71 3.74 -13.04
CA MET A 1 4.94 4.49 -12.03
C MET A 1 5.35 4.00 -10.66
N LYS A 2 5.77 4.93 -9.80
CA LYS A 2 5.94 4.74 -8.36
C LYS A 2 4.56 4.66 -7.74
N THR A 3 4.23 3.52 -7.18
CA THR A 3 2.84 3.18 -6.84
C THR A 3 2.71 2.91 -5.35
N ILE A 4 1.87 3.68 -4.67
CA ILE A 4 1.43 3.37 -3.31
C ILE A 4 0.44 2.20 -3.41
N VAL A 5 0.58 1.21 -2.53
CA VAL A 5 -0.40 0.12 -2.42
C VAL A 5 -0.92 0.11 -1.00
N CYS A 6 -2.23 0.31 -0.82
CA CYS A 6 -2.82 0.41 0.51
C CYS A 6 -4.02 -0.52 0.69
N GLY A 7 -4.29 -0.86 1.95
CA GLY A 7 -5.38 -1.76 2.32
C GLY A 7 -5.26 -2.19 3.78
N ASN A 8 -6.09 -3.15 4.19
CA ASN A 8 -6.14 -3.60 5.58
C ASN A 8 -4.82 -4.26 6.04
N ASN A 9 -4.31 -3.88 7.21
CA ASN A 9 -3.06 -4.37 7.82
C ASN A 9 -3.08 -5.86 8.21
N TYR A 10 -4.26 -6.47 8.33
CA TYR A 10 -4.44 -7.89 8.64
C TYR A 10 -4.81 -8.73 7.42
N PHE A 11 -4.88 -8.11 6.25
CA PHE A 11 -5.23 -8.80 5.02
C PHE A 11 -4.21 -9.87 4.64
N SER A 12 -4.65 -11.05 4.24
CA SER A 12 -3.76 -12.20 3.98
C SER A 12 -3.89 -12.79 2.57
N ASN A 13 -4.88 -12.39 1.78
CA ASN A 13 -5.08 -12.96 0.44
C ASN A 13 -4.15 -12.31 -0.59
N PHE A 14 -2.97 -12.90 -0.78
CA PHE A 14 -1.98 -12.45 -1.75
C PHE A 14 -2.52 -12.34 -3.19
N ASN A 15 -3.46 -13.21 -3.58
CA ASN A 15 -3.97 -13.22 -4.95
C ASN A 15 -4.81 -11.98 -5.27
N GLU A 16 -5.53 -11.42 -4.30
CA GLU A 16 -6.27 -10.17 -4.49
C GLU A 16 -5.30 -8.99 -4.70
N VAL A 17 -4.23 -8.92 -3.90
CA VAL A 17 -3.19 -7.88 -4.07
C VAL A 17 -2.50 -8.02 -5.42
N LYS A 18 -2.13 -9.25 -5.80
CA LYS A 18 -1.54 -9.54 -7.10
C LYS A 18 -2.46 -9.14 -8.25
N THR A 19 -3.74 -9.52 -8.16
CA THR A 19 -4.74 -9.19 -9.17
C THR A 19 -4.86 -7.67 -9.31
N ALA A 20 -5.02 -6.96 -8.20
CA ALA A 20 -5.09 -5.50 -8.20
C ALA A 20 -3.88 -4.86 -8.91
N LEU A 21 -2.66 -5.33 -8.61
CA LEU A 21 -1.43 -4.80 -9.22
C LEU A 21 -1.32 -5.14 -10.72
N GLU A 22 -1.81 -6.30 -11.15
CA GLU A 22 -1.73 -6.76 -12.54
C GLU A 22 -2.86 -6.18 -13.41
N THR A 23 -4.02 -5.86 -12.83
CA THR A 23 -5.19 -5.34 -13.56
C THR A 23 -5.37 -3.83 -13.45
N CYS A 24 -4.59 -3.13 -12.60
CA CYS A 24 -4.70 -1.67 -12.45
C CYS A 24 -4.32 -0.88 -13.72
N GLY A 25 -3.67 -1.51 -14.69
CA GLY A 25 -3.22 -0.85 -15.92
C GLY A 25 -1.97 0.00 -15.76
N PHE A 26 -1.34 0.03 -14.58
CA PHE A 26 -0.13 0.80 -14.32
C PHE A 26 1.11 0.03 -14.74
N SER A 27 2.05 0.70 -15.41
CA SER A 27 3.42 0.18 -15.58
C SER A 27 4.21 0.42 -14.29
N ILE A 28 4.02 -0.46 -13.29
CA ILE A 28 4.61 -0.30 -11.95
C ILE A 28 6.13 -0.49 -12.03
N SER A 29 6.88 0.54 -11.66
CA SER A 29 8.35 0.54 -11.63
C SER A 29 8.91 0.49 -10.22
N GLU A 30 8.12 0.90 -9.22
CA GLU A 30 8.48 0.93 -7.81
C GLU A 30 7.23 0.84 -6.95
N ILE A 31 7.31 0.08 -5.85
CA ILE A 31 6.30 0.10 -4.78
C ILE A 31 6.72 1.12 -3.72
N VAL A 32 5.81 2.03 -3.38
CA VAL A 32 5.95 3.00 -2.30
C VAL A 32 5.17 2.49 -1.10
N SER A 33 5.88 2.17 -0.02
CA SER A 33 5.32 1.46 1.13
C SER A 33 5.62 2.22 2.42
N SER A 34 4.70 2.16 3.37
CA SER A 34 4.91 2.56 4.76
C SER A 34 5.28 1.37 5.66
N SER A 35 5.34 0.16 5.05
CA SER A 35 5.67 -1.13 5.64
C SER A 35 4.71 -1.60 6.73
N GLN A 36 3.44 -1.13 6.70
CA GLN A 36 2.42 -1.59 7.63
C GLN A 36 2.04 -3.06 7.38
N GLY A 37 1.75 -3.78 8.46
CA GLY A 37 1.44 -5.21 8.44
C GLY A 37 2.38 -6.01 9.32
N PHE A 38 2.36 -7.32 9.15
CA PHE A 38 3.11 -8.25 9.99
C PHE A 38 3.62 -9.43 9.17
N VAL A 39 4.84 -9.87 9.47
CA VAL A 39 5.38 -11.14 8.97
C VAL A 39 5.59 -12.03 10.18
N HIS A 40 4.91 -13.16 10.22
CA HIS A 40 5.05 -14.11 11.31
C HIS A 40 6.48 -14.67 11.33
N PRO A 41 7.18 -14.64 12.48
CA PRO A 41 8.60 -15.03 12.55
C PRO A 41 8.82 -16.49 12.16
N ASP A 42 7.95 -17.39 12.64
CA ASP A 42 8.09 -18.83 12.39
C ASP A 42 7.49 -19.28 11.06
N SER A 43 6.19 -19.07 10.85
CA SER A 43 5.48 -19.53 9.65
C SER A 43 5.81 -18.72 8.39
N LYS A 44 6.42 -17.55 8.54
CA LYS A 44 6.65 -16.56 7.48
C LYS A 44 5.37 -16.09 6.80
N GLU A 45 4.21 -16.30 7.44
CA GLU A 45 2.93 -15.78 6.97
C GLU A 45 3.00 -14.26 6.91
N ILE A 46 2.64 -13.69 5.75
CA ILE A 46 2.61 -12.24 5.54
C ILE A 46 1.18 -11.76 5.65
N ARG A 47 0.97 -10.74 6.47
CA ARG A 47 -0.30 -10.03 6.62
C ARG A 47 -0.10 -8.54 6.38
N GLY A 48 -1.11 -7.92 5.80
CA GLY A 48 -1.12 -6.54 5.41
C GLY A 48 -0.91 -6.38 3.91
N VAL A 49 -1.76 -5.57 3.29
CA VAL A 49 -1.69 -5.30 1.84
C VAL A 49 -0.33 -4.72 1.44
N GLU A 50 0.23 -3.80 2.23
CA GLU A 50 1.55 -3.22 1.97
C GLU A 50 2.66 -4.30 1.97
N LYS A 51 2.71 -5.16 2.99
CA LYS A 51 3.71 -6.25 3.04
C LYS A 51 3.53 -7.27 1.91
N LEU A 52 2.30 -7.57 1.53
CA LEU A 52 2.01 -8.45 0.39
C LEU A 52 2.46 -7.81 -0.94
N ALA A 53 2.30 -6.49 -1.09
CA ALA A 53 2.80 -5.75 -2.25
C ALA A 53 4.34 -5.68 -2.29
N GLU A 54 5.01 -5.46 -1.15
CA GLU A 54 6.47 -5.57 -1.03
C GLU A 54 6.96 -6.96 -1.46
N HIS A 55 6.23 -8.01 -1.05
CA HIS A 55 6.53 -9.38 -1.44
C HIS A 55 6.38 -9.60 -2.94
N TRP A 56 5.28 -9.13 -3.54
CA TRP A 56 5.04 -9.17 -4.99
C TRP A 56 6.17 -8.47 -5.76
N ALA A 57 6.59 -7.28 -5.29
CA ALA A 57 7.66 -6.52 -5.93
C ALA A 57 8.99 -7.27 -5.90
N LYS A 58 9.34 -7.84 -4.73
CA LYS A 58 10.54 -8.65 -4.57
C LYS A 58 10.57 -9.86 -5.52
N GLN A 59 9.44 -10.54 -5.71
CA GLN A 59 9.34 -11.68 -6.64
C GLN A 59 9.55 -11.29 -8.10
N ARG A 60 9.29 -10.02 -8.47
CA ARG A 60 9.36 -9.52 -9.85
C ARG A 60 10.56 -8.61 -10.13
N GLY A 61 11.43 -8.39 -9.14
CA GLY A 61 12.55 -7.46 -9.26
C GLY A 61 12.12 -5.99 -9.38
N VAL A 62 10.91 -5.65 -8.94
CA VAL A 62 10.42 -4.26 -8.85
C VAL A 62 11.00 -3.62 -7.59
N SER A 63 11.46 -2.36 -7.68
CA SER A 63 12.03 -1.68 -6.52
C SER A 63 10.97 -1.42 -5.44
N VAL A 64 11.42 -1.30 -4.20
CA VAL A 64 10.57 -0.97 -3.06
C VAL A 64 11.19 0.19 -2.31
N LYS A 65 10.45 1.28 -2.18
CA LYS A 65 10.80 2.43 -1.36
C LYS A 65 9.95 2.44 -0.09
N VAL A 66 10.59 2.17 1.04
CA VAL A 66 9.94 2.21 2.37
C VAL A 66 10.09 3.59 3.00
N PHE A 67 8.98 4.13 3.50
CA PHE A 67 8.89 5.33 4.32
C PHE A 67 8.63 4.91 5.78
N ASP A 68 9.73 4.67 6.51
CA ASP A 68 9.70 4.13 7.87
C ASP A 68 9.28 5.19 8.91
N LEU A 69 8.48 4.76 9.89
CA LEU A 69 8.07 5.53 11.06
C LEU A 69 9.19 5.72 12.08
N ALA A 70 10.16 4.80 12.16
CA ALA A 70 11.16 4.78 13.23
C ALA A 70 12.13 5.98 13.20
N LEU A 71 12.20 6.70 12.09
CA LEU A 71 13.07 7.88 11.93
C LEU A 71 12.36 9.21 12.24
N GLU A 72 11.05 9.20 12.49
CA GLU A 72 10.26 10.42 12.75
C GLU A 72 9.74 10.43 14.19
N LYS A 73 9.79 11.61 14.83
CA LYS A 73 9.41 11.82 16.24
C LYS A 73 8.04 11.19 16.54
N ILE A 74 7.92 10.57 17.72
CA ILE A 74 6.69 9.94 18.22
C ILE A 74 5.58 11.02 18.34
N GLY A 75 4.51 10.91 17.53
CA GLY A 75 3.35 11.81 17.57
C GLY A 75 2.37 11.57 16.41
N LEU A 76 1.13 12.05 16.51
CA LEU A 76 0.13 11.95 15.42
C LEU A 76 0.60 12.67 14.14
N ASP A 77 1.36 13.75 14.31
CA ASP A 77 1.91 14.54 13.21
C ASP A 77 2.88 13.74 12.32
N SER A 78 3.58 12.73 12.87
CA SER A 78 4.49 11.89 12.05
C SER A 78 3.73 10.95 11.12
N THR A 79 2.51 10.54 11.49
CA THR A 79 1.69 9.71 10.59
C THR A 79 1.20 10.51 9.39
N HIS A 80 0.71 11.73 9.61
CA HIS A 80 0.28 12.61 8.51
C HIS A 80 1.45 13.01 7.61
N LEU A 81 2.58 13.38 8.20
CA LEU A 81 3.78 13.74 7.44
C LEU A 81 4.25 12.58 6.55
N ARG A 82 4.21 11.34 7.06
CA ARG A 82 4.55 10.15 6.26
C ARG A 82 3.62 9.98 5.06
N ILE A 83 2.30 10.11 5.26
CA ILE A 83 1.33 10.02 4.15
C ILE A 83 1.63 11.11 3.12
N GLU A 84 1.82 12.35 3.57
CA GLU A 84 2.15 13.47 2.69
C GLU A 84 3.43 13.23 1.88
N ARG A 85 4.49 12.71 2.53
CA ARG A 85 5.76 12.37 1.86
C ARG A 85 5.58 11.28 0.82
N MET A 86 4.79 10.26 1.09
CA MET A 86 4.46 9.21 0.11
C MET A 86 3.66 9.78 -1.06
N MET A 87 2.63 10.59 -0.78
CA MET A 87 1.79 11.21 -1.81
C MET A 87 2.60 12.13 -2.74
N LYS A 88 3.51 12.95 -2.19
CA LYS A 88 4.40 13.80 -3.00
C LYS A 88 5.41 13.01 -3.83
N TYR A 89 5.73 11.78 -3.42
CA TYR A 89 6.75 10.95 -4.08
C TYR A 89 6.18 10.05 -5.17
N ALA A 90 4.94 9.57 -4.98
CA ALA A 90 4.31 8.59 -5.85
C ALA A 90 3.59 9.22 -7.04
N ASP A 91 3.44 8.42 -8.10
CA ASP A 91 2.69 8.80 -9.31
C ASP A 91 1.24 8.27 -9.25
N ALA A 92 1.02 7.18 -8.52
CA ALA A 92 -0.24 6.45 -8.48
C ALA A 92 -0.52 5.78 -7.13
N LEU A 93 -1.78 5.44 -6.90
CA LEU A 93 -2.24 4.66 -5.75
C LEU A 93 -3.13 3.50 -6.21
N VAL A 94 -2.85 2.30 -5.70
CA VAL A 94 -3.69 1.10 -5.82
C VAL A 94 -4.24 0.77 -4.44
N ALA A 95 -5.56 0.86 -4.28
CA ALA A 95 -6.24 0.46 -3.04
C ALA A 95 -6.85 -0.93 -3.18
N VAL A 96 -6.53 -1.83 -2.25
CA VAL A 96 -7.26 -3.09 -2.06
C VAL A 96 -8.23 -2.86 -0.91
N TRP A 97 -9.51 -2.65 -1.23
CA TRP A 97 -10.48 -2.11 -0.30
C TRP A 97 -11.71 -2.99 -0.16
N ASP A 98 -12.13 -3.20 1.09
CA ASP A 98 -13.35 -3.92 1.47
C ASP A 98 -14.58 -3.00 1.58
N MET A 99 -14.45 -1.74 1.14
CA MET A 99 -15.47 -0.69 1.27
C MET A 99 -15.80 -0.27 2.72
N GLN A 100 -15.12 -0.82 3.73
CA GLN A 100 -15.40 -0.58 5.15
C GLN A 100 -14.25 0.10 5.88
N CYS A 101 -13.01 -0.15 5.47
CA CYS A 101 -11.85 0.41 6.15
C CYS A 101 -11.73 1.94 5.90
N LEU A 102 -12.05 2.75 6.92
CA LEU A 102 -11.97 4.21 6.87
C LEU A 102 -10.56 4.73 6.53
N GLY A 103 -9.52 4.10 7.08
CA GLY A 103 -8.14 4.51 6.79
C GLY A 103 -7.75 4.35 5.31
N VAL A 104 -8.32 3.36 4.62
CA VAL A 104 -8.12 3.19 3.16
C VAL A 104 -8.88 4.25 2.39
N TYR A 105 -10.10 4.58 2.82
CA TYR A 105 -10.88 5.68 2.25
C TYR A 105 -10.15 7.02 2.34
N ASP A 106 -9.63 7.37 3.53
CA ASP A 106 -8.87 8.60 3.75
C ASP A 106 -7.64 8.66 2.85
N MET A 107 -6.99 7.53 2.60
CA MET A 107 -5.82 7.45 1.73
C MET A 107 -6.18 7.63 0.25
N ILE A 108 -7.30 7.07 -0.20
CA ILE A 108 -7.84 7.29 -1.55
C ILE A 108 -8.19 8.77 -1.75
N GLU A 109 -8.86 9.38 -0.78
CA GLU A 109 -9.28 10.78 -0.85
C GLU A 109 -8.05 11.71 -0.92
N GLN A 110 -7.04 11.47 -0.08
CA GLN A 110 -5.79 12.22 -0.09
C GLN A 110 -5.02 12.05 -1.41
N ALA A 111 -4.90 10.83 -1.94
CA ALA A 111 -4.25 10.58 -3.23
C ALA A 111 -4.95 11.33 -4.38
N THR A 112 -6.28 11.32 -4.37
CA THR A 112 -7.10 12.05 -5.36
C THR A 112 -6.87 13.57 -5.24
N LYS A 113 -6.86 14.12 -4.02
CA LYS A 113 -6.56 15.54 -3.76
C LYS A 113 -5.15 15.94 -4.21
N CYS A 114 -4.19 15.02 -4.09
CA CYS A 114 -2.81 15.22 -4.54
C CYS A 114 -2.61 14.96 -6.04
N GLY A 115 -3.66 14.58 -6.79
CA GLY A 115 -3.60 14.38 -8.23
C GLY A 115 -2.97 13.07 -8.69
N LEU A 116 -2.85 12.07 -7.80
CA LEU A 116 -2.34 10.75 -8.16
C LEU A 116 -3.36 10.01 -9.03
N THR A 117 -2.87 9.13 -9.90
CA THR A 117 -3.76 8.19 -10.59
C THR A 117 -4.21 7.12 -9.60
N VAL A 118 -5.50 7.02 -9.33
CA VAL A 118 -6.06 6.09 -8.34
C VAL A 118 -6.76 4.92 -9.01
N PHE A 119 -6.43 3.70 -8.59
CA PHE A 119 -7.15 2.48 -8.91
C PHE A 119 -7.66 1.83 -7.62
N VAL A 120 -8.92 1.41 -7.61
CA VAL A 120 -9.54 0.75 -6.45
C VAL A 120 -9.97 -0.66 -6.86
N HIS A 121 -9.38 -1.65 -6.21
CA HIS A 121 -9.77 -3.05 -6.29
C HIS A 121 -10.72 -3.36 -5.14
N VAL A 122 -12.01 -3.50 -5.46
CA VAL A 122 -13.04 -3.85 -4.47
C VAL A 122 -13.05 -5.35 -4.27
N GLN A 123 -12.67 -5.78 -3.08
CA GLN A 123 -12.75 -7.18 -2.70
C GLN A 123 -14.07 -7.50 -2.00
N HIS A 124 -14.61 -8.66 -2.29
CA HIS A 124 -15.79 -9.18 -1.61
C HIS A 124 -15.31 -10.22 -0.60
N GLN A 125 -15.52 -9.98 0.69
CA GLN A 125 -15.36 -11.06 1.66
C GLN A 125 -16.45 -12.10 1.37
N LYS A 126 -16.03 -13.31 1.01
CA LYS A 126 -16.89 -14.50 1.01
C LYS A 126 -16.82 -15.17 2.37
#